data_AF-A0A527GKF4-F1
#
_entry.id   AF-A0A527GKF4-F1
#
_cell.length_a   1.000
_cell.length_b   1.000
_cell.length_c   1.000
_cell.angle_alpha   90.00
_cell.angle_beta   90.00
_cell.angle_gamma   90.00
#
_symmetry.space_group_name_H-M   'P 1'
#
loop_
_entity.id
_entity.type
_entity.pdbx_description
1 polymer ?
#
loop_
_entity_poly.entity_id
_entity_poly.type
_entity_poly.pdbx_seq_one_letter_code
_entity_poly.pdbx_strand_id
1 'polypeptide(L)'
;HAGVLHDQARDLAETILSGLRTDAGLNVAANVPYVISRDADYAVPIHGDDRGIPAVLVEIRQDLLSTRSGIEEWADRLAAALPALETEPVS
;
A
#
# COMPACT_ATOMS: atom_id res chain seq x y z
N HIS A 1 -2.77 -3.93 11.84
CA HIS A 1 -3.09 -4.91 10.79
C HIS A 1 -3.24 -4.14 9.50
N ALA A 2 -2.44 -4.47 8.49
CA ALA A 2 -2.58 -3.91 7.14
C ALA A 2 -2.27 -4.95 6.05
N GLY A 3 -2.91 -4.76 4.90
CA GLY A 3 -2.63 -5.49 3.68
C GLY A 3 -2.01 -4.56 2.65
N VAL A 4 -1.06 -5.06 1.87
CA VAL A 4 -0.60 -4.40 0.65
C VAL A 4 -0.88 -5.35 -0.51
N LEU A 5 -1.87 -4.99 -1.31
CA LEU A 5 -2.37 -5.80 -2.41
C LEU A 5 -1.80 -5.28 -3.73
N HIS A 6 -1.35 -6.21 -4.57
CA HIS A 6 -0.75 -5.89 -5.86
C HIS A 6 -0.96 -7.05 -6.84
N ASP A 7 -0.96 -6.74 -8.14
CA ASP A 7 -0.72 -7.72 -9.21
C ASP A 7 0.72 -7.55 -9.73
N GLN A 8 0.95 -6.67 -10.71
CA GLN A 8 2.26 -6.52 -11.36
C GLN A 8 3.30 -5.77 -10.52
N ALA A 9 2.87 -4.88 -9.62
CA ALA A 9 3.73 -3.96 -8.87
C ALA A 9 4.43 -4.58 -7.64
N ARG A 10 5.08 -5.75 -7.81
CA ARG A 10 5.68 -6.52 -6.71
C ARG A 10 6.75 -5.76 -5.93
N ASP A 11 7.63 -5.03 -6.61
CA ASP A 11 8.75 -4.33 -5.97
C ASP A 11 8.27 -3.13 -5.13
N LEU A 12 7.27 -2.39 -5.62
CA LEU A 12 6.61 -1.33 -4.87
C LEU A 12 5.91 -1.90 -3.62
N ALA A 13 5.20 -3.01 -3.79
CA ALA A 13 4.52 -3.66 -2.68
C ALA A 13 5.50 -4.14 -1.60
N GLU A 14 6.60 -4.81 -1.97
CA GLU A 14 7.60 -5.28 -1.01
C GLU A 14 8.28 -4.12 -0.27
N THR A 15 8.52 -3.00 -0.96
CA THR A 15 9.06 -1.78 -0.33
C THR A 15 8.15 -1.29 0.80
N ILE A 16 6.85 -1.14 0.51
CA ILE A 16 5.86 -0.68 1.50
C ILE A 16 5.70 -1.69 2.63
N LEU A 17 5.63 -2.98 2.30
CA LEU A 17 5.53 -4.06 3.29
C LEU A 17 6.73 -4.05 4.24
N SER A 18 7.95 -3.91 3.72
CA SER A 18 9.17 -3.82 4.50
C SER A 18 9.14 -2.62 5.45
N GLY A 19 8.74 -1.44 4.95
CA GLY A 19 8.58 -0.24 5.76
C GLY A 19 7.58 -0.41 6.91
N LEU A 20 6.40 -0.97 6.63
CA LEU A 20 5.38 -1.21 7.64
C LEU A 20 5.79 -2.28 8.67
N ARG A 21 6.54 -3.30 8.25
CA ARG A 21 7.05 -4.37 9.13
C ARG A 21 8.09 -3.91 10.15
N THR A 22 8.59 -2.67 10.05
CA THR A 22 9.47 -2.09 11.08
C THR A 22 8.76 -1.93 12.43
N ASP A 23 7.43 -1.77 12.43
CA ASP A 23 6.59 -1.80 13.63
C ASP A 23 6.20 -3.24 13.96
N ALA A 24 6.89 -3.83 14.94
CA ALA A 24 6.64 -5.21 15.39
C ALA A 24 5.24 -5.45 15.98
N GLY A 25 4.48 -4.38 16.28
CA GLY A 25 3.08 -4.47 16.71
C GLY A 25 2.09 -4.68 15.56
N LEU A 26 2.52 -4.51 14.30
CA LEU A 26 1.66 -4.66 13.14
C LEU A 26 1.74 -6.06 12.55
N ASN A 27 0.58 -6.70 12.39
CA ASN A 27 0.46 -7.81 11.45
C ASN A 27 0.28 -7.25 10.03
N VAL A 28 1.26 -7.50 9.16
CA VAL A 28 1.31 -6.95 7.79
C VAL A 28 1.58 -8.07 6.80
N ALA A 29 0.75 -8.19 5.77
CA ALA A 29 0.89 -9.23 4.77
C ALA A 29 0.53 -8.74 3.36
N ALA A 30 1.10 -9.42 2.35
CA ALA A 30 0.75 -9.21 0.95
C ALA A 30 -0.44 -10.08 0.59
N ASN A 31 -1.40 -9.55 -0.17
CA ASN A 31 -2.39 -10.35 -0.90
C ASN A 31 -3.14 -11.40 -0.04
N VAL A 32 -3.43 -11.07 1.21
CA VAL A 32 -4.25 -11.91 2.11
C VAL A 32 -5.16 -11.05 2.99
N PRO A 33 -6.42 -11.44 3.19
CA PRO A 33 -7.09 -12.61 2.60
C PRO A 33 -7.51 -12.40 1.14
N TYR A 34 -7.41 -11.16 0.63
CA TYR A 34 -7.80 -10.79 -0.73
C TYR A 34 -6.59 -10.56 -1.63
N VAL A 35 -6.79 -10.73 -2.93
CA VAL A 35 -5.81 -10.49 -3.98
C VAL A 35 -6.38 -9.48 -4.97
N ILE A 36 -5.52 -8.77 -5.71
CA ILE A 36 -5.99 -7.98 -6.86
C ILE A 36 -6.51 -8.94 -7.93
N SER A 37 -7.74 -8.70 -8.40
CA SER A 37 -8.31 -9.44 -9.53
C SER A 37 -9.12 -8.52 -10.42
N ARG A 38 -9.05 -8.71 -11.75
CA ARG A 38 -9.82 -7.89 -12.70
C ARG A 38 -11.34 -8.00 -12.54
N ASP A 39 -11.82 -9.09 -11.94
CA ASP A 39 -13.26 -9.31 -11.74
C ASP A 39 -13.80 -8.56 -10.50
N ALA A 40 -12.93 -8.17 -9.56
CA ALA A 40 -13.32 -7.52 -8.31
C ALA A 40 -12.70 -6.12 -8.10
N ASP A 41 -11.59 -5.81 -8.79
CA ASP A 41 -10.84 -4.57 -8.66
C ASP A 41 -10.82 -3.79 -9.98
N TYR A 42 -10.85 -2.46 -9.86
CA TYR A 42 -10.83 -1.57 -11.02
C TYR A 42 -9.60 -0.67 -11.05
N ALA A 43 -9.28 -0.02 -9.92
CA ALA A 43 -8.24 1.01 -9.90
C ALA A 43 -6.84 0.46 -10.21
N VAL A 44 -6.42 -0.62 -9.56
CA VAL A 44 -5.10 -1.23 -9.80
C VAL A 44 -5.00 -1.79 -11.23
N PRO A 45 -5.93 -2.63 -11.73
CA PRO A 45 -5.80 -3.17 -13.07
C PRO A 45 -5.86 -2.11 -14.18
N ILE A 46 -6.84 -1.18 -14.12
CA ILE A 46 -7.12 -0.26 -15.23
C ILE A 46 -6.23 0.98 -15.19
N HIS A 47 -5.98 1.54 -14.01
CA HIS A 47 -5.21 2.78 -13.89
C HIS A 47 -3.73 2.55 -13.58
N GLY A 48 -3.36 1.36 -13.10
CA GLY A 48 -2.00 0.92 -12.88
C GLY A 48 -1.49 -0.03 -13.97
N ASP A 49 -1.85 -1.30 -13.85
CA ASP A 49 -1.26 -2.40 -14.62
C ASP A 49 -1.41 -2.22 -16.14
N ASP A 50 -2.62 -1.89 -16.63
CA ASP A 50 -2.90 -1.66 -18.06
C ASP A 50 -2.12 -0.48 -18.65
N ARG A 51 -1.62 0.41 -17.80
CA ARG A 51 -0.85 1.60 -18.18
C ARG A 51 0.65 1.43 -17.91
N GLY A 52 1.07 0.30 -17.34
CA GLY A 52 2.45 0.09 -16.91
C GLY A 52 2.88 1.01 -15.75
N ILE A 53 1.94 1.51 -14.96
CA ILE A 53 2.22 2.36 -13.79
C ILE A 53 2.16 1.46 -12.54
N PRO A 54 3.24 1.33 -11.75
CA PRO A 54 3.21 0.56 -10.51
C PRO A 54 2.11 1.06 -9.58
N ALA A 55 1.16 0.18 -9.25
CA ALA A 55 0.03 0.50 -8.39
C ALA A 55 -0.19 -0.59 -7.34
N VAL A 56 -0.55 -0.18 -6.14
CA VAL A 56 -0.92 -1.06 -5.02
C VAL A 56 -2.21 -0.57 -4.39
N LEU A 57 -2.94 -1.48 -3.76
CA LEU A 57 -4.04 -1.17 -2.85
C LEU A 57 -3.55 -1.39 -1.42
N VAL A 58 -3.70 -0.36 -0.58
CA VAL A 58 -3.38 -0.46 0.86
C VAL A 58 -4.68 -0.66 1.64
N GLU A 59 -4.76 -1.76 2.38
CA GLU A 59 -5.89 -2.07 3.24
C GLU A 59 -5.48 -1.84 4.70
N ILE A 60 -6.22 -1.00 5.42
CA ILE A 60 -6.03 -0.76 6.85
C ILE A 60 -7.31 -1.16 7.57
N ARG A 61 -7.15 -1.89 8.67
CA ARG A 61 -8.29 -2.28 9.51
C ARG A 61 -9.01 -1.04 10.05
N GLN A 62 -10.31 -0.94 9.75
CA GLN A 62 -11.16 0.23 10.02
C GLN A 62 -11.12 0.73 11.48
N ASP A 63 -11.01 -0.18 12.45
CA ASP A 63 -11.00 0.16 13.88
C ASP A 63 -9.76 0.98 14.27
N LEU A 64 -8.67 0.81 13.54
CA LEU A 64 -7.43 1.56 13.74
C LEU A 64 -7.53 3.02 13.27
N LEU A 65 -8.57 3.35 12.50
CA LEU A 65 -8.84 4.68 11.94
C LEU A 65 -10.03 5.37 12.63
N SER A 66 -10.52 4.81 13.75
CA SER A 66 -11.70 5.32 14.47
C SER A 66 -11.46 6.63 15.23
N THR A 67 -10.21 7.07 15.36
CA THR A 67 -9.83 8.30 16.06
C THR A 67 -8.86 9.12 15.23
N ARG A 68 -8.81 10.43 15.50
CA ARG A 68 -7.86 11.34 14.84
C ARG A 68 -6.41 10.92 15.06
N SER A 69 -6.05 10.55 16.28
CA SER A 69 -4.69 10.08 16.59
C SER A 69 -4.35 8.79 15.85
N GLY A 70 -5.30 7.86 15.70
CA GLY A 70 -5.08 6.64 14.90
C GLY A 70 -4.88 6.92 13.42
N ILE A 71 -5.62 7.89 12.86
CA ILE A 71 -5.43 8.35 11.48
C ILE A 71 -4.03 8.98 11.30
N GLU A 72 -3.63 9.87 12.21
CA GLU A 72 -2.31 10.53 12.18
C GLU A 72 -1.18 9.49 12.25
N GLU A 73 -1.29 8.52 13.17
CA GLU A 73 -0.30 7.46 13.33
C GLU A 73 -0.18 6.56 12.08
N TRP A 74 -1.30 6.27 11.40
CA TRP A 74 -1.28 5.52 10.14
C TRP A 74 -0.75 6.34 8.96
N ALA A 75 -1.04 7.65 8.92
CA ALA A 75 -0.48 8.54 7.91
C ALA A 75 1.06 8.58 8.02
N ASP A 76 1.60 8.70 9.24
CA ASP A 76 3.04 8.70 9.48
C ASP A 76 3.69 7.37 9.09
N ARG A 77 3.07 6.24 9.44
CA ARG A 77 3.54 4.90 9.03
C ARG A 77 3.60 4.75 7.51
N LEU A 78 2.55 5.18 6.81
CA LEU A 78 2.51 5.11 5.35
C LEU A 78 3.55 6.04 4.71
N ALA A 79 3.67 7.27 5.21
CA ALA A 79 4.66 8.23 4.72
C ALA A 79 6.09 7.69 4.86
N ALA A 80 6.40 7.00 5.97
CA ALA A 80 7.69 6.37 6.19
C ALA A 80 7.92 5.11 5.33
N ALA A 81 6.86 4.39 4.96
CA ALA A 81 6.94 3.15 4.20
C ALA A 81 6.93 3.34 2.67
N LEU A 82 6.39 4.46 2.19
CA LEU A 82 6.41 4.78 0.76
C LEU A 82 7.85 5.03 0.29
N PRO A 83 8.22 4.56 -0.91
CA PRO A 83 9.51 4.91 -1.49
C PRO A 83 9.64 6.43 -1.56
N ALA A 84 10.86 6.93 -1.37
CA ALA A 84 11.15 8.34 -1.57
C ALA A 84 10.66 8.74 -2.96
N LEU A 85 9.94 9.86 -3.05
CA LEU A 85 9.51 10.39 -4.34
C LEU A 85 10.75 10.53 -5.23
N GLU A 86 10.76 9.86 -6.38
CA GLU A 86 11.63 10.29 -7.46
C GLU A 86 11.14 11.70 -7.82
N THR A 87 11.91 12.70 -7.43
CA THR A 87 11.69 14.05 -7.93
C THR A 87 11.96 13.99 -9.42
N GLU A 88 10.90 14.02 -10.22
CA GLU A 88 11.00 14.27 -11.66
C GLU A 88 11.96 15.47 -11.84
N PRO A 89 13.07 15.33 -12.59
CA PRO A 89 13.91 16.47 -12.88
C PRO A 89 13.05 17.47 -13.64
N VAL A 90 12.88 18.66 -13.07
CA VAL A 90 12.23 19.77 -13.74
C VAL A 90 13.00 20.03 -15.03
N SER A 91 12.38 19.69 -16.17
CA SER A 91 12.89 20.00 -17.50
C SER A 91 12.73 21.48 -17.82
#